data_AF-A0A1G4T0W6-F1
#
_entry.id   AF-A0A1G4T0W6-F1
#
_cell.length_a   1.000
_cell.length_b   1.000
_cell.length_c   1.000
_cell.angle_alpha   90.00
_cell.angle_beta   90.00
_cell.angle_gamma   90.00
#
_symmetry.space_group_name_H-M   'P 1'
#
loop_
_entity.id
_entity.type
_entity.pdbx_description
1 polymer ?
#
loop_
_entity_poly.entity_id
_entity_poly.type
_entity_poly.pdbx_seq_one_letter_code
_entity_poly.pdbx_strand_id
1 'polypeptide(L)' 'MPRTIIPYNPRLKELARKLRNDSTIGEILLWKELKGKQGYGYDFHRQKPLLNYIVDFYCFELNLITGSKKRHVQRFKNN' A
#
# COMPACT_ATOMS: atom_id res chain seq x y z
N MET A 1 8.45 5.75 17.14
CA MET A 1 7.08 6.30 17.34
C MET A 1 6.11 5.15 17.57
N PRO A 2 5.03 5.30 18.37
CA PRO A 2 4.04 4.24 18.53
C PRO A 2 3.37 3.94 17.19
N ARG A 3 3.42 2.68 16.76
CA ARG A 3 2.86 2.24 15.48
C ARG A 3 1.33 2.24 15.57
N THR A 4 0.68 3.26 15.02
CA THR A 4 -0.78 3.36 15.01
C THR A 4 -1.37 2.28 14.12
N ILE A 5 -2.19 1.38 14.70
CA ILE A 5 -2.87 0.34 13.92
C ILE A 5 -4.08 0.99 13.24
N ILE A 6 -3.98 1.21 11.93
CA ILE A 6 -5.10 1.69 11.13
C ILE A 6 -6.03 0.50 10.84
N PRO A 7 -7.32 0.55 11.24
CA PRO A 7 -8.27 -0.51 10.93
C PRO A 7 -8.48 -0.60 9.42
N TYR A 8 -8.76 -1.80 8.92
CA TYR A 8 -9.04 -2.03 7.51
C TYR A 8 -10.16 -3.06 7.36
N ASN A 9 -10.88 -2.98 6.24
CA ASN A 9 -11.90 -3.95 5.89
C ASN A 9 -11.25 -5.30 5.52
N PRO A 10 -11.51 -6.39 6.26
CA PRO A 10 -10.89 -7.70 5.99
C PRO A 10 -11.16 -8.23 4.57
N ARG A 11 -12.28 -7.84 3.94
CA ARG A 11 -12.61 -8.21 2.55
C ARG A 11 -11.57 -7.70 1.54
N LEU A 12 -10.87 -6.61 1.87
CA LEU A 12 -9.79 -6.05 1.05
C LEU A 12 -8.51 -6.88 1.09
N LYS A 13 -8.37 -7.81 2.05
CA LYS A 13 -7.14 -8.59 2.21
C LYS A 13 -6.85 -9.45 0.99
N GLU A 14 -7.88 -10.10 0.44
CA GLU A 14 -7.74 -10.93 -0.76
C GLU A 14 -7.46 -10.09 -2.01
N LEU A 15 -8.16 -8.97 -2.15
CA LEU A 15 -7.92 -8.04 -3.25
C LEU A 15 -6.50 -7.47 -3.19
N ALA A 16 -6.04 -7.03 -2.03
CA ALA A 16 -4.66 -6.56 -1.84
C ALA A 16 -3.63 -7.64 -2.19
N ARG A 17 -3.90 -8.91 -1.88
CA ARG A 17 -3.04 -10.02 -2.30
C ARG A 17 -3.00 -10.17 -3.83
N LYS A 18 -4.15 -10.07 -4.51
CA LYS A 18 -4.21 -10.09 -5.98
C LYS A 18 -3.42 -8.92 -6.58
N LEU A 19 -3.60 -7.70 -6.07
CA LEU A 19 -2.89 -6.51 -6.55
C LEU A 19 -1.37 -6.61 -6.39
N ARG A 20 -0.88 -7.29 -5.33
CA ARG A 20 0.56 -7.54 -5.18
C ARG A 20 1.15 -8.41 -6.28
N ASN A 21 0.35 -9.33 -6.83
CA ASN A 21 0.76 -10.23 -7.90
C ASN A 21 0.58 -9.60 -9.29
N ASP A 22 -0.36 -8.66 -9.43
CA ASP A 22 -0.67 -7.96 -10.68
C ASP A 22 0.00 -6.58 -10.79
N SER A 23 1.12 -6.38 -10.09
CA SER A 23 1.79 -5.08 -10.08
C SER A 23 2.56 -4.82 -11.37
N THR A 24 2.57 -3.56 -11.78
CA THR A 24 3.33 -3.10 -12.94
C THR A 24 4.84 -3.18 -12.70
N ILE A 25 5.62 -3.26 -13.77
CA ILE A 25 7.08 -3.28 -13.70
C ILE A 25 7.62 -2.05 -12.94
N GLY A 26 7.03 -0.88 -13.16
CA GLY A 26 7.40 0.36 -12.45
C GLY A 26 7.19 0.27 -10.93
N GLU A 27 6.07 -0.31 -10.49
CA GLU A 27 5.80 -0.54 -9.06
C GLU A 27 6.74 -1.59 -8.46
N ILE A 28 7.11 -2.62 -9.23
CA ILE A 28 8.07 -3.62 -8.77
C ILE A 28 9.45 -2.99 -8.59
N LEU A 29 9.91 -2.17 -9.53
CA LEU A 29 11.17 -1.44 -9.44
C LEU A 29 11.15 -0.47 -8.25
N LEU A 30 10.10 0.35 -8.14
CA LEU A 30 9.94 1.25 -7.00
C LEU A 30 9.93 0.50 -5.66
N TRP A 31 9.23 -0.65 -5.60
CA TRP A 31 9.22 -1.48 -4.39
C TRP A 31 10.60 -2.04 -4.05
N LYS A 32 11.42 -2.42 -5.04
CA LYS A 32 12.80 -2.87 -4.80
C LYS A 32 13.64 -1.78 -4.12
N GLU A 33 13.51 -0.53 -4.57
CA GLU A 33 14.21 0.61 -3.98
C GLU A 33 13.69 0.96 -2.57
N LEU A 34 12.39 0.82 -2.34
CA LEU A 34 11.77 1.16 -1.05
C LEU A 34 11.88 0.03 0.01
N LYS A 35 11.98 -1.24 -0.42
CA LYS A 35 12.02 -2.40 0.46
C LYS A 35 13.38 -2.49 1.16
N GLY A 36 13.36 -2.71 2.47
CA GLY A 36 14.58 -3.01 3.23
C GLY A 36 15.27 -1.80 3.86
N LYS A 37 14.55 -0.69 4.05
CA LYS A 37 15.05 0.56 4.68
C LYS A 37 16.24 1.21 3.96
N GLN A 38 16.58 0.77 2.75
CA GLN A 38 17.84 1.14 2.09
C GLN A 38 17.95 2.63 1.73
N GLY A 39 16.84 3.33 1.46
CA GLY A 39 16.88 4.73 1.06
C GLY A 39 16.83 5.76 2.20
N TYR A 40 16.04 5.51 3.26
CA TYR A 40 15.64 6.59 4.20
C TYR A 40 15.32 6.13 5.64
N GLY A 41 15.59 4.86 6.00
CA GLY A 41 15.28 4.35 7.34
C GLY A 41 13.78 4.10 7.62
N TYR A 42 12.91 4.38 6.65
CA TYR A 42 11.47 4.22 6.77
C TYR A 42 10.97 2.82 6.38
N ASP A 43 9.89 2.39 7.02
CA ASP A 43 9.21 1.11 6.77
C ASP A 43 8.05 1.33 5.78
N PHE A 44 8.27 0.95 4.53
CA PHE A 44 7.25 1.02 3.48
C PHE A 44 6.47 -0.29 3.38
N HIS A 45 5.16 -0.18 3.18
CA HIS A 45 4.26 -1.30 2.94
C HIS A 45 3.60 -1.17 1.58
N ARG A 46 3.58 -2.28 0.82
CA ARG A 46 2.99 -2.33 -0.52
C ARG A 46 1.58 -2.92 -0.52
N GLN A 47 0.66 -2.30 -1.27
CA GLN A 47 -0.74 -2.72 -1.42
C GLN A 47 -1.39 -2.91 -0.04
N LYS A 48 -1.37 -1.86 0.79
CA LYS A 48 -1.84 -1.91 2.18
C LYS A 48 -3.34 -1.56 2.21
N PRO A 49 -4.21 -2.45 2.73
CA PRO A 49 -5.58 -2.07 3.04
C PRO A 49 -5.59 -1.03 4.17
N LEU A 50 -6.29 0.07 3.94
CA LEU A 50 -6.53 1.15 4.90
C LEU A 50 -8.01 1.52 4.83
N LEU A 51 -8.75 1.36 5.93
CA LEU A 51 -10.19 1.57 5.97
C LEU A 51 -10.89 0.77 4.85
N ASN A 52 -11.51 1.45 3.88
CA ASN A 52 -12.20 0.85 2.73
C ASN A 52 -11.43 1.04 1.40
N TYR A 53 -10.12 1.28 1.49
CA TYR A 53 -9.24 1.50 0.35
C TYR A 53 -8.02 0.57 0.41
N ILE A 54 -7.39 0.35 -0.74
CA ILE A 54 -6.07 -0.27 -0.82
C ILE A 54 -5.16 0.78 -1.44
N VAL A 55 -4.04 1.05 -0.77
CA VAL A 55 -3.02 2.00 -1.25
C VAL A 55 -1.82 1.24 -1.78
N ASP A 56 -1.26 1.70 -2.91
CA ASP A 56 -0.14 1.03 -3.58
C ASP A 56 1.12 0.99 -2.70
N PHE A 57 1.45 2.13 -2.07
CA PHE A 57 2.53 2.26 -1.10
C PHE A 57 2.08 3.09 0.10
N TYR A 58 2.47 2.63 1.29
CA TYR A 58 2.16 3.28 2.55
C TYR A 58 3.41 3.35 3.42
N CYS A 59 3.76 4.55 3.88
CA CYS A 59 4.83 4.79 4.84
C CYS A 59 4.26 5.34 6.13
N PHE A 60 4.41 4.59 7.23
CA PHE A 60 3.92 5.00 8.55
C PHE A 60 4.55 6.31 9.03
N GLU A 61 5.84 6.51 8.75
CA GLU A 61 6.64 7.63 9.28
C GLU A 61 6.38 8.95 8.55
N LEU A 62 5.84 8.89 7.33
CA LEU A 62 5.60 10.07 6.49
C LEU A 62 4.12 10.38 6.29
N ASN A 63 3.21 9.51 6.75
CA ASN A 63 1.78 9.53 6.39
C ASN A 63 1.55 9.71 4.87
N LEU A 64 2.51 9.26 4.07
CA LEU A 64 2.53 9.51 2.64
C LEU A 64 1.79 8.38 1.92
N ILE A 65 0.81 8.76 1.10
CA ILE A 65 0.09 7.88 0.18
C ILE A 65 0.53 8.29 -1.22
N THR A 66 1.36 7.46 -1.86
CA THR A 66 1.68 7.65 -3.28
C THR A 66 0.73 6.78 -4.11
N GLY A 67 -0.28 7.42 -4.71
CA GLY A 67 -1.13 6.78 -5.72
C GLY A 67 -0.48 6.92 -7.09
N SER A 68 -0.16 5.80 -7.75
CA SER A 68 0.26 5.87 -9.14
C SER A 68 -0.96 6.23 -9.99
N LYS A 69 -0.89 7.31 -10.76
CA LYS A 69 -2.01 7.97 -11.48
C LYS A 69 -2.80 7.09 -12.47
N LYS A 70 -2.59 5.78 -12.55
CA LYS A 70 -3.27 4.95 -13.55
C LYS A 70 -4.28 3.94 -13.05
N ARG A 71 -4.20 3.40 -11.84
CA ARG A 71 -5.21 2.45 -11.34
C ARG A 71 -5.16 2.44 -9.80
N HIS A 72 -6.26 2.08 -9.14
CA HIS A 72 -6.31 1.67 -7.73
C HIS A 72 -6.38 2.74 -6.63
N VAL A 73 -7.35 3.65 -6.73
CA VAL A 73 -8.20 3.89 -5.54
C VAL A 73 -9.49 3.13 -5.76
N GLN A 74 -9.45 1.81 -5.59
CA GLN A 74 -10.67 1.00 -5.59
C GLN A 74 -11.40 1.24 -4.28
N ARG A 75 -12.31 2.21 -4.31
CA ARG A 75 -13.28 2.45 -3.25
C ARG A 75 -14.21 1.26 -3.20
N PHE A 76 -14.05 0.42 -2.18
CA PHE A 76 -15.00 -0.65 -1.93
C PHE A 76 -16.32 0.00 -1.49
N LYS A 77 -17.35 -0.09 -2.34
CA LYS A 77 -18.73 0.20 -1.92
C LYS A 77 -19.18 -1.01 -1.11
N ASN A 78 -19.42 -0.82 0.19
CA ASN A 78 -20.17 -1.79 0.97
C ASN A 78 -21.57 -1.86 0.37
N ASN A 79 -21.91 -3.01 -0.21
CA ASN A 79 -23.29 -3.44 -0.38
C ASN A 79 -23.68 -4.23 0.87
#